data_AF-A0AAW2H2Z4-F1
#
_entry.id   AF-A0AAW2H2Z4-F1
#
_cell.length_a   1.000
_cell.length_b   1.000
_cell.length_c   1.000
_cell.angle_alpha   90.00
_cell.angle_beta   90.00
_cell.angle_gamma   90.00
#
_symmetry.space_group_name_H-M   'P 1'
#
loop_
_entity.id
_entity.type
_entity.pdbx_description
1 polymer ?
#
loop_
_entity_poly.entity_id
_entity_poly.type
_entity_poly.pdbx_seq_one_letter_code
_entity_poly.pdbx_strand_id
1 'polypeptide(L)'
;MWGPHEGWLSCDRALPVGTRVFLECPTFYERRRGSSSVVCLHDGTWSQSLLSCVPICGRRDSAAAALIVRGWSVEEEETLPWQATLFSHEDGRWKFFCGGSLIAERIVMTAGHCVWKTAANTMRVAFGIFSSDLNQVGETAQVIDVESIELQSAYQDHESNYGSDIALLILRRPVVVNLAVGPVCVPRNSDAILHEYQQTGGLGLVAGMGLTENDTFSSALRVTTMKIISDNECRRSQNRDFRKYITYTSFCAGWANGTGVCNGDSGGGLVLQRPNSSVWEVHGVVSVSPRKPGTSICDPNFYAVFTKVSVYANWIHEIIENIPVIGLSDFSEQPNRDNIII
;
A
#
# COMPACT_ATOMS: atom_id res chain seq x y z
N MET A 1 -50.57 7.33 2.79
CA MET A 1 -49.75 8.13 1.86
C MET A 1 -48.31 7.96 2.30
N TRP A 2 -47.56 7.08 1.64
CA TRP A 2 -46.13 6.94 1.85
C TRP A 2 -45.48 7.46 0.58
N GLY A 3 -45.02 8.71 0.64
CA GLY A 3 -44.17 9.28 -0.40
C GLY A 3 -42.73 8.80 -0.21
N PRO A 4 -41.84 9.06 -1.18
CA PRO A 4 -40.41 8.84 -0.99
C PRO A 4 -39.93 9.69 0.19
N HIS A 5 -39.32 9.06 1.18
CA HIS A 5 -38.71 9.74 2.32
C HIS A 5 -37.19 9.60 2.19
N GLU A 6 -36.51 10.72 1.97
CA GLU A 6 -35.05 10.80 2.16
C GLU A 6 -34.78 10.89 3.67
N GLY A 7 -34.05 9.94 4.25
CA GLY A 7 -33.70 9.97 5.68
C GLY A 7 -33.11 8.68 6.26
N TRP A 8 -32.72 8.76 7.53
CA TRP A 8 -32.10 7.66 8.29
C TRP A 8 -33.15 6.76 8.95
N LEU A 9 -33.02 5.44 8.82
CA LEU A 9 -33.76 4.46 9.60
C LEU A 9 -32.82 3.75 10.56
N SER A 10 -33.03 3.94 11.88
CA SER A 10 -32.26 3.26 12.91
C SER A 10 -32.46 1.74 12.82
N CYS A 11 -31.36 1.00 12.93
CA CYS A 11 -31.36 -0.47 12.99
C CYS A 11 -31.97 -1.02 14.29
N ASP A 12 -32.32 -0.16 15.26
CA ASP A 12 -32.87 -0.55 16.56
C ASP A 12 -34.37 -0.85 16.48
N ARG A 13 -34.99 -0.69 15.29
CA ARG A 13 -36.40 -0.99 15.05
C ARG A 13 -36.56 -1.96 13.90
N ALA A 14 -37.43 -2.95 14.09
CA ALA A 14 -37.82 -3.85 13.02
C ALA A 14 -38.50 -3.05 11.89
N LEU A 15 -38.07 -3.31 10.65
CA LEU A 15 -38.67 -2.71 9.46
C LEU A 15 -39.93 -3.50 9.07
N PRO A 16 -41.01 -2.82 8.63
CA PRO A 16 -42.21 -3.51 8.15
C PRO A 16 -41.91 -4.47 6.99
N VAL A 17 -42.65 -5.57 6.90
CA VAL A 17 -42.62 -6.46 5.73
C VAL A 17 -42.98 -5.66 4.47
N GLY A 18 -42.28 -5.91 3.36
CA GLY A 18 -42.44 -5.18 2.11
C GLY A 18 -41.62 -3.89 2.01
N THR A 19 -40.94 -3.47 3.09
CA THR A 19 -39.99 -2.34 3.03
C THR A 19 -38.94 -2.58 1.96
N ARG A 20 -38.81 -1.64 1.02
CA ARG A 20 -37.70 -1.60 0.05
C ARG A 20 -36.57 -0.73 0.58
N VAL A 21 -35.37 -1.13 0.24
CA VAL A 21 -34.11 -0.49 0.61
C VAL A 21 -33.21 -0.54 -0.62
N PHE A 22 -32.74 0.61 -1.07
CA PHE A 22 -31.71 0.77 -2.07
C PHE A 22 -30.40 1.14 -1.39
N LEU A 23 -29.34 0.42 -1.71
CA LEU A 23 -28.04 0.55 -1.06
C LEU A 23 -27.04 1.07 -2.07
N GLU A 24 -26.22 2.03 -1.65
CA GLU A 24 -25.09 2.53 -2.42
C GLU A 24 -23.80 2.42 -1.59
N CYS A 25 -22.68 2.24 -2.28
CA CYS A 25 -21.39 2.26 -1.61
C CYS A 25 -20.99 3.71 -1.28
N PRO A 26 -20.33 3.95 -0.14
CA PRO A 26 -19.77 5.26 0.17
C PRO A 26 -18.82 5.75 -0.91
N THR A 27 -18.58 7.06 -0.95
CA THR A 27 -17.55 7.66 -1.80
C THR A 27 -16.21 6.96 -1.56
N PHE A 28 -15.46 6.68 -2.63
CA PHE A 28 -14.20 5.90 -2.64
C PHE A 28 -14.35 4.39 -2.45
N TYR A 29 -15.58 3.86 -2.42
CA TYR A 29 -15.85 2.43 -2.37
C TYR A 29 -16.61 1.97 -3.61
N GLU A 30 -16.40 0.71 -3.99
CA GLU A 30 -17.13 0.03 -5.04
C GLU A 30 -17.80 -1.24 -4.53
N ARG A 31 -18.82 -1.69 -5.26
CA ARG A 31 -19.57 -2.90 -4.92
C ARG A 31 -18.69 -4.13 -5.12
N ARG A 32 -18.45 -4.87 -4.04
CA ARG A 32 -17.85 -6.22 -4.07
C ARG A 32 -18.89 -7.29 -4.42
N ARG A 33 -20.01 -7.32 -3.69
CA ARG A 33 -21.07 -8.32 -3.84
C ARG A 33 -22.40 -7.83 -3.26
N GLY A 34 -23.46 -8.61 -3.44
CA GLY A 34 -24.80 -8.29 -2.94
C GLY A 34 -25.60 -7.41 -3.88
N SER A 35 -26.84 -7.12 -3.48
CA SER A 35 -27.80 -6.33 -4.24
C SER A 35 -27.87 -4.90 -3.72
N SER A 36 -27.94 -3.94 -4.64
CA SER A 36 -28.25 -2.53 -4.35
C SER A 36 -29.75 -2.29 -4.13
N SER A 37 -30.58 -3.34 -4.19
CA SER A 37 -32.01 -3.25 -3.87
C SER A 37 -32.48 -4.52 -3.18
N VAL A 38 -33.01 -4.36 -1.97
CA VAL A 38 -33.51 -5.47 -1.13
C VAL A 38 -34.90 -5.15 -0.59
N VAL A 39 -35.68 -6.20 -0.33
CA VAL A 39 -37.03 -6.11 0.23
C VAL A 39 -37.10 -6.92 1.52
N CYS A 40 -37.69 -6.36 2.57
CA CYS A 40 -37.97 -7.09 3.81
C CYS A 40 -39.08 -8.12 3.56
N LEU A 41 -38.75 -9.40 3.76
CA LEU A 41 -39.66 -10.53 3.56
C LEU A 41 -40.49 -10.81 4.81
N HIS A 42 -41.53 -11.62 4.64
CA HIS A 42 -42.47 -12.00 5.71
C HIS A 42 -41.82 -12.81 6.85
N ASP A 43 -40.68 -13.45 6.58
CA ASP A 43 -39.87 -14.18 7.57
C ASP A 43 -38.86 -13.30 8.31
N GLY A 44 -38.88 -11.98 8.07
CA GLY A 44 -37.97 -11.01 8.68
C GLY A 44 -36.59 -10.96 8.03
N THR A 45 -36.37 -11.65 6.91
CA THR A 45 -35.10 -11.63 6.17
C THR A 45 -35.14 -10.67 4.97
N TRP A 46 -33.96 -10.36 4.41
CA TRP A 46 -33.88 -9.60 3.16
C TRP A 46 -34.00 -10.53 1.96
N SER A 47 -34.68 -10.05 0.92
CA SER A 47 -34.90 -10.81 -0.33
C SER A 47 -33.63 -11.28 -1.02
N GLN A 48 -32.50 -10.62 -0.74
CA GLN A 48 -31.18 -10.90 -1.32
C GLN A 48 -30.09 -10.57 -0.30
N SER A 49 -28.86 -10.99 -0.57
CA SER A 49 -27.71 -10.60 0.24
C SER A 49 -27.48 -9.09 0.18
N LEU A 50 -27.20 -8.51 1.35
CA LEU A 50 -26.93 -7.09 1.49
C LEU A 50 -25.68 -6.67 0.71
N LEU A 51 -25.69 -5.42 0.24
CA LEU A 51 -24.57 -4.80 -0.45
C LEU A 51 -23.33 -4.86 0.43
N SER A 52 -22.22 -5.32 -0.15
CA SER A 52 -20.90 -5.29 0.46
C SER A 52 -19.98 -4.45 -0.42
N CYS A 53 -19.39 -3.44 0.19
CA CYS A 53 -18.50 -2.49 -0.45
C CYS A 53 -17.05 -2.75 -0.07
N VAL A 54 -16.12 -2.40 -0.96
CA VAL A 54 -14.67 -2.39 -0.72
C VAL A 54 -14.07 -1.10 -1.25
N PRO A 55 -12.96 -0.61 -0.68
CA PRO A 55 -12.32 0.57 -1.21
C PRO A 55 -11.90 0.37 -2.66
N ILE A 56 -12.07 1.40 -3.47
CA ILE A 56 -11.50 1.47 -4.81
C ILE A 56 -9.98 1.56 -4.66
N CYS A 57 -9.26 0.61 -5.25
CA CYS A 57 -7.80 0.60 -5.22
C CYS A 57 -7.17 1.31 -6.42
N GLY A 58 -5.91 1.71 -6.27
CA GLY A 58 -5.05 2.16 -7.38
C GLY A 58 -5.49 3.48 -8.00
N ARG A 59 -6.26 4.30 -7.29
CA ARG A 59 -6.67 5.63 -7.74
C ARG A 59 -5.70 6.68 -7.21
N ARG A 60 -5.23 7.52 -8.12
CA ARG A 60 -4.45 8.73 -7.83
C ARG A 60 -5.05 9.85 -8.67
N ASP A 61 -5.22 11.02 -8.08
CA ASP A 61 -5.68 12.18 -8.86
C ASP A 61 -4.55 12.63 -9.80
N SER A 62 -4.88 12.77 -11.08
CA SER A 62 -3.93 12.86 -12.19
C SER A 62 -3.68 14.29 -12.66
N ALA A 63 -4.02 15.31 -11.86
CA ALA A 63 -3.72 16.71 -12.19
C ALA A 63 -2.21 17.00 -12.28
N ALA A 64 -1.37 16.17 -11.66
CA ALA A 64 0.09 16.25 -11.76
C ALA A 64 0.63 15.33 -12.87
N ALA A 65 0.62 15.83 -14.10
CA ALA A 65 1.20 15.13 -15.24
C ALA A 65 2.72 15.00 -15.10
N ALA A 66 3.19 13.76 -15.26
CA ALA A 66 4.59 13.36 -15.28
C ALA A 66 5.40 14.17 -16.30
N LEU A 67 6.25 15.04 -15.79
CA LEU A 67 7.56 15.28 -16.34
C LEU A 67 8.57 15.02 -15.21
N ILE A 68 9.85 14.97 -15.56
CA ILE A 68 10.98 15.29 -14.68
C ILE A 68 11.77 14.11 -14.05
N VAL A 69 13.10 14.24 -14.22
CA VAL A 69 14.23 13.38 -13.85
C VAL A 69 14.95 13.97 -12.63
N ARG A 70 15.44 13.13 -11.69
CA ARG A 70 16.04 13.44 -10.36
C ARG A 70 14.99 13.77 -9.29
N GLY A 71 14.56 12.74 -8.54
CA GLY A 71 13.38 12.76 -7.66
C GLY A 71 13.15 14.04 -6.86
N TRP A 72 11.88 14.43 -6.72
CA TRP A 72 11.43 15.73 -6.21
C TRP A 72 10.74 15.58 -4.86
N SER A 73 10.64 16.67 -4.09
CA SER A 73 9.74 16.73 -2.94
C SER A 73 8.31 16.66 -3.43
N VAL A 74 7.50 15.80 -2.81
CA VAL A 74 6.08 15.65 -3.17
C VAL A 74 5.33 16.89 -2.69
N GLU A 75 4.74 17.66 -3.61
CA GLU A 75 3.68 18.63 -3.27
C GLU A 75 2.39 17.86 -2.94
N GLU A 76 1.50 18.43 -2.12
CA GLU A 76 0.27 17.77 -1.64
C GLU A 76 -0.60 17.21 -2.80
N GLU A 77 -0.46 17.80 -3.99
CA GLU A 77 -1.16 17.46 -5.24
C GLU A 77 -0.48 16.30 -6.02
N GLU A 78 0.72 15.85 -5.63
CA GLU A 78 1.48 14.77 -6.27
C GLU A 78 1.53 13.46 -5.46
N THR A 79 0.57 13.27 -4.54
CA THR A 79 0.59 12.18 -3.57
C THR A 79 0.43 10.78 -4.17
N LEU A 80 1.04 9.80 -3.50
CA LEU A 80 0.72 8.39 -3.65
C LEU A 80 -0.18 8.00 -2.45
N PRO A 81 -1.52 7.90 -2.59
CA PRO A 81 -2.43 7.72 -1.45
C PRO A 81 -2.19 6.46 -0.63
N TRP A 82 -1.52 5.49 -1.23
CA TRP A 82 -1.15 4.22 -0.59
C TRP A 82 0.17 4.28 0.19
N GLN A 83 0.93 5.37 0.11
CA GLN A 83 2.22 5.47 0.78
C GLN A 83 2.04 5.34 2.30
N ALA A 84 2.69 4.32 2.86
CA ALA A 84 2.72 4.07 4.28
C ALA A 84 4.12 4.36 4.83
N THR A 85 4.19 4.97 6.01
CA THR A 85 5.45 5.25 6.72
C THR A 85 5.47 4.49 8.03
N LEU A 86 6.49 3.66 8.24
CA LEU A 86 6.60 2.80 9.42
C LEU A 86 7.52 3.45 10.45
N PHE A 87 7.05 3.44 11.69
CA PHE A 87 7.75 3.98 12.85
C PHE A 87 7.95 2.89 13.91
N SER A 88 9.15 2.82 14.47
CA SER A 88 9.48 1.98 15.62
C SER A 88 9.56 2.86 16.88
N HIS A 89 9.14 2.32 18.01
CA HIS A 89 9.31 2.97 19.31
C HIS A 89 10.65 2.56 19.93
N GLU A 90 11.62 3.47 19.91
CA GLU A 90 12.98 3.26 20.42
C GLU A 90 13.40 4.42 21.32
N ASP A 91 14.00 4.13 22.47
CA ASP A 91 14.52 5.14 23.41
C ASP A 91 13.48 6.20 23.83
N GLY A 92 12.20 5.81 23.93
CA GLY A 92 11.10 6.71 24.31
C GLY A 92 10.63 7.66 23.19
N ARG A 93 11.04 7.44 21.94
CA ARG A 93 10.62 8.22 20.78
C ARG A 93 10.23 7.32 19.61
N TRP A 94 9.33 7.82 18.77
CA TRP A 94 8.99 7.18 17.50
C TRP A 94 10.00 7.59 16.43
N LYS A 95 10.63 6.61 15.78
CA LYS A 95 11.60 6.84 14.70
C LYS A 95 11.13 6.19 13.42
N PHE A 96 11.18 6.93 12.32
CA PHE A 96 11.00 6.36 10.99
C PHE A 96 12.11 5.35 10.70
N PHE A 97 11.77 4.21 10.09
CA PHE A 97 12.77 3.22 9.71
C PHE A 97 12.52 2.53 8.36
N CYS A 98 11.26 2.43 7.90
CA CYS A 98 10.89 1.81 6.62
C CYS A 98 9.63 2.44 6.03
N GLY A 99 9.41 2.20 4.74
CA GLY A 99 8.16 2.46 4.04
C GLY A 99 7.24 1.23 3.95
N GLY A 100 6.08 1.45 3.32
CA GLY A 100 5.10 0.42 3.01
C GLY A 100 4.07 0.92 2.01
N SER A 101 3.15 0.03 1.62
CA SER A 101 2.01 0.34 0.77
C SER A 101 0.70 -0.17 1.39
N LEU A 102 -0.29 0.70 1.56
CA LEU A 102 -1.64 0.32 1.90
C LEU A 102 -2.24 -0.52 0.75
N ILE A 103 -2.64 -1.75 1.02
CA ILE A 103 -3.22 -2.67 0.01
C ILE A 103 -4.68 -3.05 0.32
N ALA A 104 -5.13 -2.81 1.54
CA ALA A 104 -6.52 -2.84 1.98
C ALA A 104 -6.66 -1.96 3.24
N GLU A 105 -7.89 -1.67 3.70
CA GLU A 105 -8.15 -0.69 4.77
C GLU A 105 -7.38 -0.94 6.07
N ARG A 106 -7.02 -2.19 6.33
CA ARG A 106 -6.29 -2.64 7.52
C ARG A 106 -4.97 -3.33 7.20
N ILE A 107 -4.51 -3.29 5.96
CA ILE A 107 -3.38 -4.13 5.54
C ILE A 107 -2.36 -3.28 4.79
N VAL A 108 -1.14 -3.28 5.32
CA VAL A 108 0.01 -2.60 4.73
C VAL A 108 1.03 -3.65 4.32
N MET A 109 1.45 -3.62 3.07
CA MET A 109 2.56 -4.42 2.57
C MET A 109 3.88 -3.69 2.83
N THR A 110 4.89 -4.43 3.30
CA THR A 110 6.25 -3.92 3.53
C THR A 110 7.27 -5.04 3.28
N ALA A 111 8.56 -4.78 3.51
CA ALA A 111 9.61 -5.77 3.38
C ALA A 111 9.71 -6.63 4.65
N GLY A 112 10.07 -7.90 4.49
CA GLY A 112 10.25 -8.83 5.61
C GLY A 112 11.37 -8.38 6.56
N HIS A 113 12.46 -7.86 6.01
CA HIS A 113 13.60 -7.37 6.79
C HIS A 113 13.28 -6.14 7.65
N CYS A 114 12.24 -5.37 7.30
CA CYS A 114 11.77 -4.25 8.12
C CYS A 114 11.14 -4.73 9.43
N VAL A 115 10.55 -5.93 9.45
CA VAL A 115 9.71 -6.41 10.56
C VAL A 115 10.24 -7.69 11.20
N TRP A 116 11.35 -8.22 10.69
CA TRP A 116 12.00 -9.40 11.23
C TRP A 116 12.36 -9.21 12.70
N LYS A 117 11.91 -10.14 13.55
CA LYS A 117 12.11 -10.10 15.02
C LYS A 117 11.61 -8.80 15.69
N THR A 118 10.72 -8.08 15.03
CA THR A 118 10.08 -6.88 15.58
C THR A 118 8.73 -7.25 16.19
N ALA A 119 8.36 -6.61 17.29
CA ALA A 119 7.06 -6.82 17.92
C ALA A 119 6.04 -5.83 17.35
N ALA A 120 4.82 -6.31 17.04
CA ALA A 120 3.76 -5.47 16.48
C ALA A 120 3.43 -4.25 17.38
N ASN A 121 3.43 -4.44 18.69
CA ASN A 121 3.12 -3.39 19.66
C ASN A 121 4.20 -2.29 19.79
N THR A 122 5.36 -2.45 19.13
CA THR A 122 6.39 -1.40 19.05
C THR A 122 6.32 -0.61 17.76
N MET A 123 5.29 -0.83 16.93
CA MET A 123 5.16 -0.25 15.60
C MET A 123 3.91 0.60 15.43
N ARG A 124 4.08 1.69 14.66
CA ARG A 124 3.00 2.50 14.12
C ARG A 124 3.18 2.67 12.63
N VAL A 125 2.06 2.81 11.93
CA VAL A 125 2.02 3.18 10.53
C VAL A 125 1.30 4.51 10.39
N ALA A 126 1.88 5.40 9.60
CA ALA A 126 1.29 6.69 9.28
C ALA A 126 1.01 6.83 7.78
N PHE A 127 -0.12 7.46 7.45
CA PHE A 127 -0.59 7.75 6.10
C PHE A 127 -0.90 9.23 5.94
N GLY A 128 -0.83 9.75 4.71
CA GLY A 128 -1.08 11.16 4.42
C GLY A 128 -0.05 12.09 5.06
N ILE A 129 1.16 11.59 5.33
CA ILE A 129 2.24 12.38 5.94
C ILE A 129 3.32 12.71 4.91
N PHE A 130 3.88 13.90 5.04
CA PHE A 130 4.98 14.39 4.22
C PHE A 130 6.25 14.60 5.02
N SER A 131 6.30 14.20 6.30
CA SER A 131 7.45 14.36 7.19
C SER A 131 7.84 13.04 7.84
N SER A 132 9.14 12.85 8.07
CA SER A 132 9.68 11.70 8.81
C SER A 132 9.63 11.87 10.33
N ASP A 133 9.09 13.00 10.84
CA ASP A 133 8.84 13.27 12.25
C ASP A 133 7.34 13.19 12.55
N LEU A 134 6.93 12.24 13.39
CA LEU A 134 5.52 12.10 13.81
C LEU A 134 4.98 13.32 14.57
N ASN A 135 5.86 14.19 15.10
CA ASN A 135 5.43 15.43 15.76
C ASN A 135 5.11 16.55 14.75
N GLN A 136 5.39 16.35 13.47
CA GLN A 136 5.23 17.34 12.39
C GLN A 136 4.23 16.86 11.33
N VAL A 137 3.28 15.99 11.71
CA VAL A 137 2.25 15.49 10.80
C VAL A 137 1.11 16.50 10.69
N GLY A 138 0.52 16.61 9.49
CA GLY A 138 -0.64 17.48 9.26
C GLY A 138 -1.93 16.91 9.86
N GLU A 139 -2.99 17.72 9.88
CA GLU A 139 -4.30 17.33 10.46
C GLU A 139 -4.96 16.15 9.73
N THR A 140 -4.63 15.95 8.45
CA THR A 140 -5.16 14.87 7.61
C THR A 140 -4.41 13.54 7.79
N ALA A 141 -3.35 13.53 8.61
CA ALA A 141 -2.54 12.35 8.85
C ALA A 141 -3.29 11.29 9.66
N GLN A 142 -3.13 10.03 9.25
CA GLN A 142 -3.70 8.89 9.96
C GLN A 142 -2.58 8.05 10.54
N VAL A 143 -2.42 8.09 11.87
CA VAL A 143 -1.45 7.26 12.59
C VAL A 143 -2.18 6.11 13.28
N ILE A 144 -1.76 4.88 13.00
CA ILE A 144 -2.44 3.65 13.42
C ILE A 144 -1.42 2.65 13.97
N ASP A 145 -1.73 2.07 15.13
CA ASP A 145 -0.93 0.99 15.73
C ASP A 145 -1.08 -0.32 14.94
N VAL A 146 -0.01 -1.12 14.91
CA VAL A 146 -0.02 -2.46 14.31
C VAL A 146 -0.60 -3.47 15.31
N GLU A 147 -1.55 -4.29 14.86
CA GLU A 147 -2.14 -5.39 15.61
C GLU A 147 -1.30 -6.67 15.51
N SER A 148 -0.97 -7.08 14.28
CA SER A 148 -0.17 -8.28 14.01
C SER A 148 0.70 -8.13 12.77
N ILE A 149 1.68 -9.02 12.64
CA ILE A 149 2.63 -9.07 11.53
C ILE A 149 2.52 -10.45 10.89
N GLU A 150 2.11 -10.47 9.63
CA GLU A 150 2.12 -11.66 8.78
C GLU A 150 3.38 -11.65 7.93
N LEU A 151 4.44 -12.26 8.45
CA LEU A 151 5.70 -12.41 7.74
C LEU A 151 5.62 -13.61 6.81
N GLN A 152 6.08 -13.46 5.56
CA GLN A 152 6.15 -14.61 4.66
C GLN A 152 7.10 -15.67 5.25
N SER A 153 6.56 -16.86 5.53
CA SER A 153 7.27 -18.05 6.05
C SER A 153 8.57 -18.43 5.34
N ALA A 154 8.69 -18.14 4.04
CA ALA A 154 9.91 -18.40 3.26
C ALA A 154 11.01 -17.33 3.48
N TYR A 155 10.69 -16.22 4.13
CA TYR A 155 11.66 -15.21 4.52
C TYR A 155 12.55 -15.75 5.63
N GLN A 156 13.86 -15.73 5.40
CA GLN A 156 14.85 -16.13 6.38
C GLN A 156 16.01 -15.15 6.31
N ASP A 157 16.24 -14.37 7.36
CA ASP A 157 17.40 -13.46 7.46
C ASP A 157 18.73 -14.18 7.76
N HIS A 158 18.82 -15.49 7.49
CA HIS A 158 20.07 -16.21 7.62
C HIS A 158 21.01 -15.81 6.48
N GLU A 159 22.26 -15.45 6.79
CA GLU A 159 23.31 -15.11 5.79
C GLU A 159 22.98 -13.95 4.84
N SER A 160 22.19 -12.97 5.30
CA SER A 160 21.70 -11.85 4.47
C SER A 160 20.83 -12.33 3.31
N ASN A 161 20.02 -13.37 3.50
CA ASN A 161 19.11 -13.84 2.46
C ASN A 161 17.86 -12.96 2.39
N TYR A 162 17.78 -12.13 1.34
CA TYR A 162 16.60 -11.30 1.03
C TYR A 162 15.56 -12.04 0.15
N GLY A 163 15.63 -13.37 0.09
CA GLY A 163 14.62 -14.19 -0.57
C GLY A 163 13.28 -14.07 0.16
N SER A 164 12.21 -13.82 -0.59
CA SER A 164 10.86 -13.62 -0.03
C SER A 164 10.77 -12.49 0.98
N ASP A 165 11.51 -11.42 0.74
CA ASP A 165 11.53 -10.22 1.56
C ASP A 165 10.23 -9.40 1.42
N ILE A 166 9.16 -9.93 2.03
CA ILE A 166 7.82 -9.35 2.05
C ILE A 166 7.10 -9.72 3.36
N ALA A 167 6.34 -8.77 3.89
CA ALA A 167 5.47 -8.96 5.04
C ALA A 167 4.21 -8.11 4.91
N LEU A 168 3.15 -8.51 5.59
CA LEU A 168 1.94 -7.71 5.74
C LEU A 168 1.76 -7.31 7.21
N LEU A 169 1.47 -6.04 7.44
CA LEU A 169 1.08 -5.50 8.73
C LEU A 169 -0.44 -5.41 8.79
N ILE A 170 -1.03 -6.00 9.82
CA ILE A 170 -2.46 -5.86 10.10
C ILE A 170 -2.64 -4.71 11.09
N LEU A 171 -3.39 -3.70 10.70
CA LEU A 171 -3.63 -2.49 11.48
C LEU A 171 -4.75 -2.71 12.50
N ARG A 172 -4.60 -2.13 13.68
CA ARG A 172 -5.58 -2.26 14.78
C ARG A 172 -6.97 -1.68 14.48
N ARG A 173 -7.04 -0.73 13.55
CA ARG A 173 -8.28 -0.12 13.04
C ARG A 173 -8.14 0.18 11.55
N PRO A 174 -9.25 0.20 10.78
CA PRO A 174 -9.20 0.60 9.37
C PRO A 174 -8.79 2.06 9.23
N VAL A 175 -8.10 2.36 8.12
CA VAL A 175 -7.92 3.73 7.63
C VAL A 175 -9.26 4.31 7.18
N VAL A 176 -9.41 5.62 7.30
CA VAL A 176 -10.48 6.37 6.65
C VAL A 176 -10.06 6.65 5.22
N VAL A 177 -10.66 5.97 4.26
CA VAL A 177 -10.34 6.13 2.84
C VAL A 177 -10.82 7.51 2.34
N ASN A 178 -9.91 8.27 1.73
CA ASN A 178 -10.17 9.59 1.16
C ASN A 178 -9.18 9.87 0.00
N LEU A 179 -9.10 11.12 -0.46
CA LEU A 179 -8.17 11.50 -1.55
C LEU A 179 -6.69 11.31 -1.22
N ALA A 180 -6.30 11.51 0.05
CA ALA A 180 -4.92 11.43 0.50
C ALA A 180 -4.52 10.04 1.02
N VAL A 181 -5.51 9.20 1.37
CA VAL A 181 -5.28 7.85 1.92
C VAL A 181 -6.19 6.85 1.23
N GLY A 182 -5.61 5.94 0.46
CA GLY A 182 -6.35 4.90 -0.26
C GLY A 182 -5.45 3.77 -0.74
N PRO A 183 -5.96 2.54 -0.86
CA PRO A 183 -5.11 1.39 -1.17
C PRO A 183 -4.63 1.38 -2.62
N VAL A 184 -3.46 0.81 -2.87
CA VAL A 184 -3.01 0.43 -4.22
C VAL A 184 -3.56 -0.95 -4.57
N CYS A 185 -3.82 -1.21 -5.86
CA CYS A 185 -4.23 -2.54 -6.27
C CYS A 185 -3.05 -3.51 -6.19
N VAL A 186 -3.33 -4.72 -5.71
CA VAL A 186 -2.38 -5.85 -5.78
C VAL A 186 -2.58 -6.55 -7.13
N PRO A 187 -1.51 -6.81 -7.90
CA PRO A 187 -1.61 -7.52 -9.17
C PRO A 187 -2.03 -8.97 -8.92
N ARG A 188 -2.66 -9.58 -9.93
CA ARG A 188 -2.83 -11.04 -9.93
C ARG A 188 -1.47 -11.74 -10.04
N ASN A 189 -1.45 -13.05 -9.88
CA ASN A 189 -0.26 -13.88 -10.09
C ASN A 189 0.16 -13.91 -11.58
N SER A 190 0.70 -12.80 -12.08
CA SER A 190 1.13 -12.57 -13.44
C SER A 190 2.19 -11.47 -13.52
N ASP A 191 3.26 -11.75 -14.26
CA ASP A 191 4.33 -10.80 -14.55
C ASP A 191 4.12 -10.03 -15.87
N ALA A 192 2.95 -10.15 -16.50
CA ALA A 192 2.70 -9.59 -17.84
C ALA A 192 2.99 -8.07 -17.91
N ILE A 193 2.51 -7.29 -16.94
CA ILE A 193 2.73 -5.84 -16.88
C ILE A 193 4.21 -5.53 -16.62
N LEU A 194 4.87 -6.25 -15.70
CA LEU A 194 6.30 -6.09 -15.44
C LEU A 194 7.12 -6.33 -16.72
N HIS A 195 6.80 -7.39 -17.47
CA HIS A 195 7.47 -7.70 -18.73
C HIS A 195 7.22 -6.67 -19.82
N GLU A 196 6.00 -6.15 -19.94
CA GLU A 196 5.67 -5.07 -20.86
C GLU A 196 6.49 -3.81 -20.54
N TYR A 197 6.57 -3.43 -19.27
CA TYR A 197 7.38 -2.29 -18.81
C TYR A 197 8.88 -2.50 -19.08
N GLN A 198 9.40 -3.72 -18.89
CA GLN A 198 10.79 -4.05 -19.24
C GLN A 198 11.06 -3.87 -20.75
N GLN A 199 10.14 -4.28 -21.61
CA GLN A 199 10.30 -4.23 -23.07
C GLN A 199 10.13 -2.82 -23.64
N THR A 200 9.16 -2.08 -23.12
CA THR A 200 8.83 -0.72 -23.58
C THR A 200 9.70 0.35 -22.95
N GLY A 201 10.45 0.01 -21.89
CA GLY A 201 11.17 0.99 -21.08
C GLY A 201 10.24 1.84 -20.20
N GLY A 202 9.07 1.31 -19.85
CA GLY A 202 8.11 1.95 -18.96
C GLY A 202 8.71 2.29 -17.60
N LEU A 203 8.15 3.32 -16.97
CA LEU A 203 8.62 3.86 -15.71
C LEU A 203 7.64 3.55 -14.57
N GLY A 204 8.14 2.92 -13.51
CA GLY A 204 7.41 2.78 -12.26
C GLY A 204 7.65 3.96 -11.33
N LEU A 205 6.77 4.14 -10.36
CA LEU A 205 6.92 5.14 -9.30
C LEU A 205 7.26 4.47 -7.98
N VAL A 206 8.14 5.10 -7.21
CA VAL A 206 8.44 4.75 -5.82
C VAL A 206 8.44 6.03 -4.99
N ALA A 207 7.86 5.96 -3.79
CA ALA A 207 7.92 7.04 -2.81
C ALA A 207 8.59 6.58 -1.52
N GLY A 208 9.27 7.52 -0.85
CA GLY A 208 9.95 7.24 0.40
C GLY A 208 10.58 8.47 1.03
N MET A 209 11.04 8.28 2.27
CA MET A 209 11.75 9.28 3.07
C MET A 209 13.14 8.77 3.46
N GLY A 210 13.69 7.82 2.70
CA GLY A 210 15.02 7.28 2.89
C GLY A 210 16.13 8.31 2.73
N LEU A 211 17.36 7.83 2.86
CA LEU A 211 18.55 8.66 2.70
C LEU A 211 18.58 9.33 1.33
N THR A 212 18.85 10.63 1.34
CA THR A 212 19.04 11.45 0.13
C THR A 212 20.49 11.43 -0.34
N GLU A 213 20.80 12.17 -1.39
CA GLU A 213 22.16 12.37 -1.91
C GLU A 213 23.16 12.91 -0.87
N ASN A 214 22.66 13.53 0.21
CA ASN A 214 23.46 14.05 1.32
C ASN A 214 23.69 13.01 2.44
N ASP A 215 23.32 11.74 2.21
CA ASP A 215 23.41 10.65 3.18
C ASP A 215 22.64 10.94 4.50
N THR A 216 21.62 11.78 4.42
CA THR A 216 20.68 12.11 5.52
C THR A 216 19.26 11.70 5.15
N PHE A 217 18.46 11.25 6.12
CA PHE A 217 17.04 10.99 5.88
C PHE A 217 16.35 12.26 5.37
N SER A 218 15.47 12.08 4.39
CA SER A 218 14.67 13.20 3.91
C SER A 218 13.71 13.65 5.02
N SER A 219 13.71 14.95 5.30
CA SER A 219 12.68 15.56 6.15
C SER A 219 11.32 15.59 5.45
N ALA A 220 11.29 15.39 4.13
CA ALA A 220 10.08 15.42 3.32
C ALA A 220 9.89 14.13 2.50
N LEU A 221 8.65 13.71 2.25
CA LEU A 221 8.36 12.62 1.32
C LEU A 221 8.83 12.97 -0.10
N ARG A 222 9.51 12.04 -0.76
CA ARG A 222 9.99 12.17 -2.15
C ARG A 222 9.41 11.08 -3.03
N VAL A 223 9.18 11.40 -4.30
CA VAL A 223 8.80 10.44 -5.33
C VAL A 223 9.88 10.42 -6.41
N THR A 224 10.17 9.22 -6.92
CA THR A 224 11.05 9.06 -8.08
C THR A 224 10.48 8.06 -9.07
N THR A 225 10.90 8.19 -10.33
CA THR A 225 10.62 7.22 -11.39
C THR A 225 11.76 6.23 -11.48
N MET A 226 11.44 4.96 -11.75
CA MET A 226 12.44 3.91 -11.96
C MET A 226 12.11 3.11 -13.21
N LYS A 227 13.12 2.91 -14.04
CA LYS A 227 13.01 2.01 -15.19
C LYS A 227 13.07 0.57 -14.72
N ILE A 228 12.20 -0.30 -15.23
CA ILE A 228 12.26 -1.74 -14.96
C ILE A 228 13.34 -2.37 -15.85
N ILE A 229 14.25 -3.12 -15.23
CA ILE A 229 15.46 -3.64 -15.88
C ILE A 229 15.36 -5.16 -16.03
N SER A 230 15.88 -5.69 -17.13
CA SER A 230 15.95 -7.14 -17.34
C SER A 230 16.94 -7.80 -16.36
N ASP A 231 16.65 -9.02 -15.92
CA ASP A 231 17.53 -9.77 -15.00
C ASP A 231 18.96 -9.91 -15.56
N ASN A 232 19.11 -10.05 -16.87
CA ASN A 232 20.40 -10.18 -17.54
C ASN A 232 21.20 -8.86 -17.49
N GLU A 233 20.56 -7.73 -17.79
CA GLU A 233 21.17 -6.41 -17.68
C GLU A 233 21.53 -6.07 -16.22
N CYS A 234 20.64 -6.40 -15.29
CA CYS A 234 20.90 -6.24 -13.88
C CYS A 234 22.11 -7.07 -13.44
N ARG A 235 22.17 -8.38 -13.77
CA ARG A 235 23.33 -9.20 -13.39
C ARG A 235 24.65 -8.69 -13.99
N ARG A 236 24.63 -8.15 -15.21
CA ARG A 236 25.84 -7.65 -15.89
C ARG A 236 26.39 -6.37 -15.24
N SER A 237 25.51 -5.48 -14.81
CA SER A 237 25.87 -4.21 -14.17
C SER A 237 26.26 -4.35 -12.69
N GLN A 238 25.91 -5.47 -12.06
CA GLN A 238 26.09 -5.67 -10.62
C GLN A 238 27.40 -6.37 -10.24
N ASN A 239 27.93 -6.00 -9.08
CA ASN A 239 29.04 -6.68 -8.42
C ASN A 239 28.70 -8.15 -8.15
N ARG A 240 29.70 -9.02 -8.25
CA ARG A 240 29.52 -10.49 -8.17
C ARG A 240 28.76 -10.92 -6.91
N ASP A 241 29.09 -10.32 -5.77
CA ASP A 241 28.52 -10.68 -4.47
C ASP A 241 27.06 -10.22 -4.31
N PHE A 242 26.63 -9.23 -5.10
CA PHE A 242 25.26 -8.72 -5.08
C PHE A 242 24.32 -9.54 -5.96
N ARG A 243 24.85 -10.26 -6.96
CA ARG A 243 24.05 -11.07 -7.90
C ARG A 243 23.24 -12.17 -7.24
N LYS A 244 23.58 -12.58 -6.01
CA LYS A 244 22.83 -13.57 -5.23
C LYS A 244 21.41 -13.12 -4.87
N TYR A 245 21.14 -11.80 -4.85
CA TYR A 245 19.82 -11.26 -4.59
C TYR A 245 18.91 -11.24 -5.81
N ILE A 246 19.48 -11.41 -7.01
CA ILE A 246 18.72 -11.48 -8.26
C ILE A 246 18.23 -12.92 -8.43
N THR A 247 17.02 -13.19 -7.98
CA THR A 247 16.36 -14.51 -8.01
C THR A 247 15.01 -14.42 -8.73
N TYR A 248 14.34 -15.57 -8.89
CA TYR A 248 13.02 -15.61 -9.52
C TYR A 248 11.95 -14.83 -8.74
N THR A 249 12.15 -14.60 -7.44
CA THR A 249 11.22 -13.83 -6.57
C THR A 249 11.50 -12.34 -6.57
N SER A 250 12.43 -11.87 -7.42
CA SER A 250 12.89 -10.49 -7.44
C SER A 250 13.01 -9.94 -8.86
N PHE A 251 12.96 -8.61 -9.01
CA PHE A 251 13.33 -7.91 -10.24
C PHE A 251 14.19 -6.69 -9.91
N CYS A 252 14.83 -6.12 -10.92
CA CYS A 252 15.63 -4.91 -10.74
C CYS A 252 14.94 -3.68 -11.34
N ALA A 253 15.12 -2.54 -10.70
CA ALA A 253 14.73 -1.26 -11.26
C ALA A 253 15.73 -0.16 -10.90
N GLY A 254 15.78 0.89 -11.71
CA GLY A 254 16.57 2.09 -11.46
C GLY A 254 17.23 2.65 -12.70
N TRP A 255 17.97 3.74 -12.51
CA TRP A 255 18.67 4.44 -13.59
C TRP A 255 20.17 4.18 -13.64
N ALA A 256 20.77 3.69 -12.55
CA ALA A 256 22.21 3.52 -12.40
C ALA A 256 23.00 4.81 -12.71
N ASN A 257 22.44 5.97 -12.34
CA ASN A 257 22.98 7.30 -12.65
C ASN A 257 23.01 8.25 -11.44
N GLY A 258 22.92 7.70 -10.23
CA GLY A 258 22.78 8.48 -9.00
C GLY A 258 21.33 8.69 -8.55
N THR A 259 20.32 8.29 -9.34
CA THR A 259 18.92 8.24 -8.92
C THR A 259 18.53 6.82 -8.54
N GLY A 260 18.06 6.62 -7.30
CA GLY A 260 17.64 5.30 -6.82
C GLY A 260 16.95 5.37 -5.46
N VAL A 261 16.69 4.20 -4.91
CA VAL A 261 16.15 4.00 -3.55
C VAL A 261 17.29 3.68 -2.59
N CYS A 262 17.19 4.19 -1.37
CA CYS A 262 18.22 4.07 -0.36
C CYS A 262 17.68 3.56 0.98
N ASN A 263 18.56 3.52 1.99
CA ASN A 263 18.19 3.12 3.34
C ASN A 263 16.99 3.94 3.83
N GLY A 264 15.95 3.28 4.34
CA GLY A 264 14.68 3.90 4.75
C GLY A 264 13.57 3.81 3.69
N ASP A 265 13.89 3.68 2.40
CA ASP A 265 12.89 3.43 1.36
C ASP A 265 12.44 1.95 1.32
N SER A 266 13.19 1.07 2.00
CA SER A 266 12.86 -0.34 2.23
C SER A 266 11.39 -0.54 2.61
N GLY A 267 10.75 -1.52 1.99
CA GLY A 267 9.34 -1.81 2.19
C GLY A 267 8.37 -0.94 1.37
N GLY A 268 8.82 0.21 0.86
CA GLY A 268 8.01 1.03 -0.05
C GLY A 268 7.62 0.28 -1.33
N GLY A 269 6.45 0.59 -1.88
CA GLY A 269 5.95 -0.04 -3.10
C GLY A 269 6.48 0.61 -4.38
N LEU A 270 6.92 -0.21 -5.33
CA LEU A 270 7.04 0.18 -6.73
C LEU A 270 5.73 -0.07 -7.45
N VAL A 271 5.12 1.00 -7.94
CA VAL A 271 3.81 0.96 -8.59
C VAL A 271 3.91 1.22 -10.08
N LEU A 272 3.13 0.47 -10.85
CA LEU A 272 3.00 0.60 -12.30
C LEU A 272 1.54 0.91 -12.63
N GLN A 273 1.33 1.74 -13.65
CA GLN A 273 -0.01 1.98 -14.17
C GLN A 273 -0.40 0.82 -15.10
N ARG A 274 -1.60 0.28 -14.92
CA ARG A 274 -2.15 -0.73 -15.84
C ARG A 274 -2.20 -0.15 -17.27
N PRO A 275 -1.75 -0.89 -18.30
CA PRO A 275 -1.83 -0.44 -19.68
C PRO A 275 -3.27 -0.02 -20.04
N ASN A 276 -3.41 1.16 -20.67
CA ASN A 276 -4.70 1.73 -21.09
C ASN A 276 -5.73 1.92 -19.95
N SER A 277 -5.29 2.14 -18.72
CA SER A 277 -6.15 2.33 -17.55
C SER A 277 -5.58 3.41 -16.62
N SER A 278 -6.44 4.03 -15.81
CA SER A 278 -6.03 4.94 -14.73
C SER A 278 -5.71 4.22 -13.42
N VAL A 279 -5.76 2.89 -13.40
CA VAL A 279 -5.52 2.08 -12.20
C VAL A 279 -4.04 1.77 -12.02
N TRP A 280 -3.53 1.98 -10.82
CA TRP A 280 -2.17 1.65 -10.41
C TRP A 280 -2.10 0.35 -9.61
N GLU A 281 -1.08 -0.45 -9.88
CA GLU A 281 -0.80 -1.70 -9.19
C GLU A 281 0.59 -1.69 -8.55
N VAL A 282 0.75 -2.32 -7.39
CA VAL A 282 2.05 -2.49 -6.74
C VAL A 282 2.72 -3.78 -7.22
N HIS A 283 3.81 -3.64 -7.97
CA HIS A 283 4.52 -4.79 -8.55
C HIS A 283 5.81 -5.14 -7.80
N GLY A 284 6.36 -4.18 -7.05
CA GLY A 284 7.58 -4.39 -6.27
C GLY A 284 7.47 -3.89 -4.84
N VAL A 285 8.24 -4.52 -3.96
CA VAL A 285 8.57 -4.00 -2.63
C VAL A 285 10.06 -3.70 -2.62
N VAL A 286 10.47 -2.48 -2.24
CA VAL A 286 11.89 -2.13 -2.11
C VAL A 286 12.55 -3.08 -1.11
N SER A 287 13.52 -3.87 -1.56
CA SER A 287 14.15 -4.91 -0.74
C SER A 287 15.60 -4.55 -0.42
N VAL A 288 16.48 -4.54 -1.42
CA VAL A 288 17.91 -4.33 -1.20
C VAL A 288 18.56 -3.54 -2.34
N SER A 289 19.41 -2.59 -1.95
CA SER A 289 20.27 -1.83 -2.87
C SER A 289 21.74 -2.20 -2.64
N PRO A 290 22.59 -2.17 -3.70
CA PRO A 290 24.04 -2.22 -3.54
C PRO A 290 24.51 -1.11 -2.61
N ARG A 291 25.66 -1.31 -1.96
CA ARG A 291 26.22 -0.36 -0.99
C ARG A 291 27.53 0.25 -1.50
N LYS A 292 27.80 1.49 -1.12
CA LYS A 292 29.10 2.13 -1.37
C LYS A 292 30.19 1.29 -0.65
N PRO A 293 31.37 1.10 -1.24
CA PRO A 293 32.43 0.30 -0.62
C PRO A 293 32.78 0.79 0.79
N GLY A 294 32.78 -0.12 1.77
CA GLY A 294 33.15 0.18 3.16
C GLY A 294 32.09 0.91 3.98
N THR A 295 30.86 1.09 3.47
CA THR A 295 29.76 1.76 4.21
C THR A 295 28.48 0.91 4.24
N SER A 296 27.52 1.33 5.07
CA SER A 296 26.15 0.79 5.09
C SER A 296 25.19 1.56 4.17
N ILE A 297 25.69 2.53 3.40
CA ILE A 297 24.91 3.46 2.60
C ILE A 297 24.74 2.87 1.20
N CYS A 298 23.54 3.00 0.63
CA CYS A 298 23.26 2.57 -0.74
C CYS A 298 24.19 3.24 -1.77
N ASP A 299 24.43 2.57 -2.90
CA ASP A 299 25.10 3.12 -4.07
C ASP A 299 24.08 3.31 -5.21
N PRO A 300 23.62 4.54 -5.45
CA PRO A 300 22.59 4.81 -6.46
C PRO A 300 23.12 4.74 -7.91
N ASN A 301 24.39 4.38 -8.11
CA ASN A 301 24.95 4.08 -9.44
C ASN A 301 24.67 2.64 -9.88
N PHE A 302 24.00 1.84 -9.06
CA PHE A 302 23.57 0.50 -9.41
C PHE A 302 22.05 0.36 -9.31
N TYR A 303 21.51 -0.71 -9.91
CA TYR A 303 20.08 -1.00 -9.81
C TYR A 303 19.72 -1.55 -8.41
N ALA A 304 18.55 -1.17 -7.92
CA ALA A 304 17.99 -1.75 -6.71
C ALA A 304 17.20 -3.02 -7.04
N VAL A 305 17.12 -3.94 -6.08
CA VAL A 305 16.35 -5.18 -6.17
C VAL A 305 15.05 -5.02 -5.39
N PHE A 306 13.96 -5.42 -6.04
CA PHE A 306 12.60 -5.38 -5.50
C PHE A 306 12.07 -6.81 -5.39
N THR A 307 11.34 -7.10 -4.32
CA THR A 307 10.56 -8.34 -4.21
C THR A 307 9.40 -8.29 -5.19
N LYS A 308 9.25 -9.30 -6.06
CA LYS A 308 8.14 -9.40 -7.02
C LYS A 308 6.85 -9.72 -6.30
N VAL A 309 5.90 -8.77 -6.29
CA VAL A 309 4.61 -8.93 -5.57
C VAL A 309 3.76 -10.04 -6.19
N SER A 310 3.77 -10.18 -7.52
CA SER A 310 3.04 -11.20 -8.27
C SER A 310 3.28 -12.63 -7.78
N VAL A 311 4.52 -12.96 -7.38
CA VAL A 311 4.91 -14.27 -6.83
C VAL A 311 4.17 -14.59 -5.53
N TYR A 312 3.82 -13.55 -4.76
CA TYR A 312 3.14 -13.67 -3.47
C TYR A 312 1.66 -13.30 -3.54
N ALA A 313 1.12 -12.98 -4.73
CA ALA A 313 -0.24 -12.47 -4.90
C ALA A 313 -1.31 -13.37 -4.27
N ASN A 314 -1.19 -14.70 -4.40
CA ASN A 314 -2.15 -15.63 -3.81
C ASN A 314 -2.16 -15.54 -2.27
N TRP A 315 -0.97 -15.53 -1.64
CA TRP A 315 -0.83 -15.40 -0.20
C TRP A 315 -1.36 -14.04 0.29
N ILE A 316 -1.08 -12.96 -0.45
CA ILE A 316 -1.59 -11.62 -0.14
C ILE A 316 -3.13 -11.59 -0.21
N HIS A 317 -3.71 -12.11 -1.30
CA HIS A 317 -5.16 -12.11 -1.48
C HIS A 317 -5.88 -12.97 -0.43
N GLU A 318 -5.30 -14.12 -0.06
CA GLU A 318 -5.85 -14.96 1.03
C GLU A 318 -5.93 -14.17 2.35
N ILE A 319 -4.90 -13.41 2.70
CA ILE A 319 -4.91 -12.56 3.90
C ILE A 319 -5.93 -11.41 3.75
N ILE A 320 -5.99 -10.74 2.61
CA ILE A 320 -6.99 -9.68 2.34
C ILE A 320 -8.41 -10.22 2.51
N GLU A 321 -8.68 -11.45 2.07
CA GLU A 321 -10.01 -12.04 2.16
C GLU A 321 -10.38 -12.49 3.58
N ASN A 322 -9.40 -12.91 4.38
CA ASN A 322 -9.61 -13.45 5.72
C ASN A 322 -9.62 -12.40 6.84
N ILE A 323 -9.03 -11.23 6.62
CA ILE A 323 -9.02 -10.16 7.62
C ILE A 323 -10.34 -9.39 7.57
N PRO A 324 -11.19 -9.47 8.61
CA PRO A 324 -12.43 -8.72 8.62
C PRO A 324 -12.13 -7.22 8.71
N VAL A 325 -12.81 -6.45 7.88
CA VAL A 325 -12.99 -5.02 8.12
C VAL A 325 -14.01 -4.94 9.26
N ILE A 326 -13.51 -4.98 10.50
CA ILE A 326 -14.35 -4.74 11.67
C ILE A 326 -14.81 -3.29 11.52
N GLY A 327 -16.13 -3.09 11.35
CA GLY A 327 -16.74 -1.77 11.33
C GLY A 327 -16.21 -0.96 12.52
N LEU A 328 -15.93 0.32 12.27
CA LEU A 328 -15.27 1.22 13.22
C LEU A 328 -15.67 0.94 14.67
N SER A 329 -14.67 0.62 15.47
CA SER A 329 -14.80 0.25 16.88
C SER A 329 -15.15 1.42 17.81
N ASP A 330 -15.71 2.51 17.25
CA ASP A 330 -16.41 3.54 18.01
C ASP A 330 -17.91 3.45 17.73
N PHE A 331 -18.64 2.86 18.68
CA PHE A 331 -20.11 2.88 18.68
C PHE A 331 -20.69 4.31 18.78
N SER A 332 -19.86 5.35 18.89
CA SER A 332 -20.25 6.76 18.81
C SER A 332 -20.07 7.41 17.43
N GLU A 333 -19.31 6.80 16.50
CA GLU A 333 -19.01 7.35 15.17
C GLU A 333 -19.12 6.28 14.06
N GLN A 334 -20.27 5.61 13.99
CA GLN A 334 -20.56 4.69 12.88
C GLN A 334 -20.64 5.46 11.53
N PRO A 335 -19.90 5.05 10.48
CA PRO A 335 -20.18 5.42 9.10
C PRO A 335 -21.28 4.58 8.47
N ASN A 336 -21.94 3.68 9.22
CA ASN A 336 -23.23 3.10 8.82
C ASN A 336 -24.37 4.14 8.81
N ARG A 337 -24.04 5.43 8.73
CA ARG A 337 -24.80 6.40 7.97
C ARG A 337 -24.58 6.18 6.47
N ASP A 338 -24.76 4.93 6.02
CA ASP A 338 -24.83 4.61 4.60
C ASP A 338 -26.19 5.10 4.09
N ASN A 339 -26.15 5.90 3.02
CA ASN A 339 -27.34 6.39 2.35
C ASN A 339 -28.11 5.21 1.75
N ILE A 340 -29.11 4.77 2.49
CA ILE A 340 -30.13 3.87 1.99
C ILE A 340 -31.15 4.74 1.26
N ILE A 341 -31.12 4.75 -0.06
CA ILE A 341 -32.18 5.32 -0.88
C ILE A 341 -33.42 4.40 -0.71
N ILE A 342 -34.63 4.90 -0.53
CA ILE A 342 -35.88 4.10 -0.50
C ILE A 342 -36.83 4.64 -1.55
#